data_AF-A0AAV3BRG5-F1
#
_entry.id   AF-A0AAV3BRG5-F1
#
_cell.length_a   1.000
_cell.length_b   1.000
_cell.length_c   1.000
_cell.angle_alpha   90.00
_cell.angle_beta   90.00
_cell.angle_gamma   90.00
#
_symmetry.space_group_name_H-M   'P 1'
#
loop_
_entity.id
_entity.type
_entity.pdbx_description
1 polymer ?
#
loop_
_entity_poly.entity_id
_entity_poly.type
_entity_poly.pdbx_seq_one_letter_code
_entity_poly.pdbx_strand_id
1 'polypeptide(L)'
;MNFYKKNHWCKIFITFFKLMKNTWPVIIFLALKFNDYIVEITSISIGLILIFSVVKWFNTSILIEENFLIYREGALLKEEMVIPLRSISLIELERNIIYRIFKLRKIKIDSVYPSSKKNAEIIMVLKKKDLESLYGNLSYRMRNLIHDEREINQTLVYNISAVHLILLSMLRNNILLGIGVLYSSIHFMSKIYKGLNQELISFFKNVIEENVISRDTILAIFLSALFLFSILLLIVLIFSVLAILSKYYKFTIYRNNNYLKVEYGLITRRSYSIPMESIHAVKIEQNIINQIFKFYTIKCCVVGYGNSIKEDELIFPLCNEKGYRDILKNLIPEFIFEGEVYRPEKKDLRRFFTIPIQVALYSSIGFFLLTNEIWPLLISVPVVIIERTLLYKNTKIGFGKDLYYVSYKSLNRRQIFIKRSSMEEIRVTSNPLQIRKKLGNFKLRFYSQKKLDWIKLKNLKLEIYDELKKWA
;
A
#
# COMPACT_ATOMS: atom_id res chain seq x y z
N MET A 1 -15.57 6.29 -35.47
CA MET A 1 -15.13 4.91 -35.78
C MET A 1 -15.28 4.12 -34.50
N ASN A 2 -16.27 3.23 -34.42
CA ASN A 2 -16.63 2.58 -33.16
C ASN A 2 -15.71 1.38 -32.93
N PHE A 3 -15.05 1.32 -31.77
CA PHE A 3 -14.18 0.20 -31.42
C PHE A 3 -14.95 -0.81 -30.59
N TYR A 4 -15.12 -2.04 -31.08
CA TYR A 4 -15.74 -3.13 -30.33
C TYR A 4 -14.76 -4.30 -30.15
N LYS A 5 -14.62 -4.80 -28.92
CA LYS A 5 -13.81 -6.00 -28.66
C LYS A 5 -14.33 -6.83 -27.49
N LYS A 6 -14.35 -8.15 -27.68
CA LYS A 6 -14.49 -9.11 -26.58
C LYS A 6 -13.17 -9.31 -25.83
N ASN A 7 -13.26 -9.75 -24.58
CA ASN A 7 -12.09 -10.11 -23.79
C ASN A 7 -11.35 -11.31 -24.41
N HIS A 8 -10.04 -11.46 -24.18
CA HIS A 8 -9.31 -12.64 -24.66
C HIS A 8 -9.74 -13.91 -23.90
N TRP A 9 -9.79 -15.06 -24.59
CA TRP A 9 -10.24 -16.34 -24.01
C TRP A 9 -9.44 -16.78 -22.78
N CYS A 10 -8.19 -16.35 -22.63
CA CYS A 10 -7.40 -16.60 -21.42
C CYS A 10 -8.10 -16.10 -20.13
N LYS A 11 -9.04 -15.16 -20.24
CA LYS A 11 -9.86 -14.70 -19.11
C LYS A 11 -10.72 -15.83 -18.51
N ILE A 12 -11.08 -16.86 -19.29
CA ILE A 12 -11.76 -18.06 -18.80
C ILE A 12 -10.92 -18.71 -17.70
N PHE A 13 -9.66 -19.03 -18.01
CA PHE A 13 -8.72 -19.63 -17.06
C PHE A 13 -8.47 -18.74 -15.84
N ILE A 14 -8.28 -17.43 -16.05
CA ILE A 14 -8.07 -16.48 -14.94
C ILE A 14 -9.28 -16.47 -13.99
N THR A 15 -10.50 -16.48 -14.55
CA THR A 15 -11.74 -16.49 -13.76
C THR A 15 -11.91 -17.82 -13.04
N PHE A 16 -11.65 -18.93 -13.74
CA PHE A 16 -11.69 -20.29 -13.20
C PHE A 16 -10.78 -20.43 -11.98
N PHE A 17 -9.48 -20.13 -12.11
CA PHE A 17 -8.55 -20.24 -10.99
C PHE A 17 -8.87 -19.28 -9.84
N LYS A 18 -9.40 -18.08 -10.15
CA LYS A 18 -9.85 -17.15 -9.10
C LYS A 18 -11.03 -17.71 -8.31
N LEU A 19 -12.00 -18.33 -8.98
CA LEU A 19 -13.15 -18.96 -8.32
C LEU A 19 -12.71 -20.19 -7.52
N MET A 20 -11.93 -21.09 -8.12
CA MET A 20 -11.36 -22.26 -7.45
C MET A 20 -10.62 -21.88 -6.16
N LYS A 21 -9.79 -20.83 -6.19
CA LYS A 21 -9.06 -20.35 -5.01
C LYS A 21 -10.00 -19.91 -3.86
N ASN A 22 -11.18 -19.41 -4.19
CA ASN A 22 -12.13 -18.93 -3.19
C ASN A 22 -13.10 -20.03 -2.73
N THR A 23 -13.35 -21.05 -3.56
CA THR A 23 -14.36 -22.10 -3.30
C THR A 23 -13.77 -23.44 -2.87
N TRP A 24 -12.46 -23.70 -3.05
CA TRP A 24 -11.86 -24.99 -2.70
C TRP A 24 -12.11 -25.47 -1.26
N PRO A 25 -12.17 -24.61 -0.20
CA PRO A 25 -12.44 -25.10 1.15
C PRO A 25 -13.86 -25.67 1.27
N VAL A 26 -14.82 -25.09 0.56
CA VAL A 26 -16.21 -25.56 0.53
C VAL A 26 -16.31 -26.86 -0.25
N ILE A 27 -15.60 -26.97 -1.37
CA ILE A 27 -15.55 -28.21 -2.16
C ILE A 27 -14.98 -29.36 -1.32
N ILE A 28 -13.88 -29.11 -0.59
CA ILE A 28 -13.29 -30.12 0.30
C ILE A 28 -14.25 -30.46 1.44
N PHE A 29 -14.87 -29.47 2.07
CA PHE A 29 -15.84 -29.73 3.14
C PHE A 29 -17.01 -30.60 2.67
N LEU A 30 -17.57 -30.32 1.48
CA LEU A 30 -18.64 -31.13 0.90
C LEU A 30 -18.17 -32.54 0.53
N ALA A 31 -16.97 -32.67 -0.05
CA ALA A 31 -16.38 -33.96 -0.37
C ALA A 31 -16.15 -34.82 0.89
N LEU A 32 -15.65 -34.23 1.98
CA LEU A 32 -15.45 -34.94 3.24
C LEU A 32 -16.77 -35.31 3.94
N LYS A 33 -17.80 -34.46 3.82
CA LYS A 33 -19.12 -34.73 4.40
C LYS A 33 -19.87 -35.86 3.67
N PHE A 34 -19.68 -35.97 2.35
CA PHE A 34 -20.32 -36.96 1.50
C PHE A 34 -19.27 -37.86 0.85
N ASN A 35 -18.64 -38.70 1.69
CA ASN A 35 -17.45 -39.48 1.33
C ASN A 35 -17.67 -40.42 0.12
N ASP A 36 -18.89 -40.93 -0.08
CA ASP A 36 -19.24 -41.80 -1.20
C ASP A 36 -19.33 -41.07 -2.55
N TYR A 37 -19.40 -39.73 -2.54
CA TYR A 37 -19.64 -38.90 -3.74
C TYR A 37 -18.50 -37.90 -4.02
N ILE A 38 -17.29 -38.19 -3.54
CA ILE A 38 -16.15 -37.25 -3.67
C ILE A 38 -15.88 -36.92 -5.14
N VAL A 39 -15.87 -37.93 -6.02
CA VAL A 39 -15.54 -37.76 -7.44
C VAL A 39 -16.64 -36.92 -8.12
N GLU A 40 -17.91 -37.23 -7.87
CA GLU A 40 -19.07 -36.54 -8.42
C GLU A 40 -19.10 -35.08 -7.96
N ILE A 41 -18.96 -34.83 -6.66
CA ILE A 41 -19.00 -33.48 -6.09
C ILE A 41 -17.86 -32.64 -6.64
N THR A 42 -16.65 -33.19 -6.70
CA THR A 42 -15.48 -32.46 -7.23
C THR A 42 -15.60 -32.20 -8.73
N SER A 43 -15.98 -33.19 -9.53
CA SER A 43 -16.19 -33.04 -10.97
C SER A 43 -17.31 -32.05 -11.30
N ILE A 44 -18.46 -32.14 -10.63
CA ILE A 44 -19.58 -31.21 -10.81
C ILE A 44 -19.16 -29.78 -10.44
N SER A 45 -18.46 -29.61 -9.31
CA SER A 45 -17.98 -28.29 -8.87
C SER A 45 -17.02 -27.68 -9.90
N ILE A 46 -16.05 -28.44 -10.39
CA ILE A 46 -15.11 -28.01 -11.42
C ILE A 46 -15.84 -27.65 -12.71
N GLY A 47 -16.78 -28.50 -13.15
CA GLY A 47 -17.59 -28.28 -14.35
C GLY A 47 -18.43 -27.00 -14.27
N LEU A 48 -19.13 -26.78 -13.15
CA LEU A 48 -19.92 -25.57 -12.91
C LEU A 48 -19.04 -24.31 -12.92
N ILE A 49 -17.87 -24.34 -12.26
CA ILE A 49 -16.93 -23.21 -12.24
C ILE A 49 -16.40 -22.92 -13.65
N LEU A 50 -16.13 -23.96 -14.45
CA LEU A 50 -15.68 -23.81 -15.84
C LEU A 50 -16.78 -23.21 -16.71
N ILE A 51 -17.99 -23.76 -16.68
CA ILE A 51 -19.16 -23.26 -17.43
C ILE A 51 -19.40 -21.80 -17.08
N PHE A 52 -19.46 -21.47 -15.78
CA PHE A 52 -19.62 -20.09 -15.32
C PHE A 52 -18.51 -19.17 -15.87
N SER A 53 -17.27 -19.63 -15.89
CA SER A 53 -16.13 -18.86 -16.41
C SER A 53 -16.23 -18.61 -17.92
N VAL A 54 -16.72 -19.59 -18.69
CA VAL A 54 -16.95 -19.47 -20.14
C VAL A 54 -18.11 -18.49 -20.41
N VAL A 55 -19.24 -18.65 -19.72
CA VAL A 55 -20.40 -17.76 -19.87
C VAL A 55 -20.02 -16.32 -19.51
N LYS A 56 -19.28 -16.14 -18.40
CA LYS A 56 -18.77 -14.82 -18.01
C LYS A 56 -17.91 -14.20 -19.11
N TRP A 57 -16.97 -14.97 -19.66
CA TRP A 57 -16.09 -14.50 -20.72
C TRP A 57 -16.88 -14.10 -21.98
N PHE A 58 -17.85 -14.90 -22.40
CA PHE A 58 -18.63 -14.66 -23.61
C PHE A 58 -19.41 -13.33 -23.57
N ASN A 59 -19.90 -12.98 -22.37
CA ASN A 59 -20.66 -11.76 -22.08
C ASN A 59 -19.77 -10.56 -21.70
N THR A 60 -18.43 -10.71 -21.67
CA THR A 60 -17.53 -9.60 -21.33
C THR A 60 -17.00 -8.89 -22.57
N SER A 61 -17.39 -7.62 -22.78
CA SER A 61 -16.95 -6.82 -23.93
C SER A 61 -16.76 -5.35 -23.60
N ILE A 62 -15.94 -4.68 -24.42
CA ILE A 62 -15.74 -3.23 -24.41
C ILE A 62 -16.14 -2.64 -25.75
N LEU A 63 -16.81 -1.49 -25.70
CA LEU A 63 -17.23 -0.70 -26.85
C LEU A 63 -16.87 0.77 -26.58
N ILE A 64 -16.32 1.46 -27.57
CA ILE A 64 -16.04 2.90 -27.51
C ILE A 64 -16.90 3.59 -28.55
N GLU A 65 -17.72 4.53 -28.10
CA GLU A 65 -18.62 5.37 -28.91
C GLU A 65 -18.37 6.83 -28.55
N GLU A 66 -17.92 7.63 -29.52
CA GLU A 66 -17.65 9.07 -29.40
C GLU A 66 -16.84 9.48 -28.15
N ASN A 67 -17.52 9.72 -27.02
CA ASN A 67 -16.97 10.18 -25.74
C ASN A 67 -17.24 9.23 -24.56
N PHE A 68 -17.79 8.04 -24.83
CA PHE A 68 -18.14 7.05 -23.83
C PHE A 68 -17.45 5.71 -24.10
N LEU A 69 -17.08 5.06 -22.99
CA LEU A 69 -16.65 3.68 -22.95
C LEU A 69 -17.78 2.87 -22.31
N ILE A 70 -18.34 1.96 -23.10
CA ILE A 70 -19.39 1.04 -22.66
C ILE A 70 -18.73 -0.31 -22.35
N TYR A 71 -18.78 -0.71 -21.09
CA TYR A 71 -18.26 -1.98 -20.61
C TYR A 71 -19.41 -2.89 -20.20
N ARG A 72 -19.46 -4.08 -20.78
CA ARG A 72 -20.45 -5.12 -20.46
C ARG A 72 -19.74 -6.26 -19.78
N GLU A 73 -20.26 -6.72 -18.64
CA GLU A 73 -19.80 -7.93 -17.99
C GLU A 73 -20.94 -8.67 -17.28
N GLY A 74 -20.75 -9.96 -17.01
CA GLY A 74 -21.73 -10.74 -16.27
C GLY A 74 -21.79 -12.20 -16.70
N ALA A 75 -22.29 -13.05 -15.83
CA ALA A 75 -22.58 -14.45 -16.17
C ALA A 75 -24.08 -14.71 -16.08
N LEU A 76 -24.61 -14.74 -14.85
CA LEU A 76 -26.05 -14.85 -14.55
C LEU A 76 -26.72 -13.47 -14.58
N LEU A 77 -26.10 -12.50 -13.90
CA LEU A 77 -26.50 -11.09 -13.93
C LEU A 77 -25.57 -10.35 -14.88
N LYS A 78 -26.15 -9.66 -15.86
CA LYS A 78 -25.44 -8.82 -16.81
C LYS A 78 -25.47 -7.37 -16.31
N GLU A 79 -24.29 -6.77 -16.21
CA GLU A 79 -24.11 -5.36 -15.87
C GLU A 79 -23.53 -4.63 -17.08
N GLU A 80 -24.07 -3.45 -17.38
CA GLU A 80 -23.54 -2.53 -18.38
C GLU A 80 -23.14 -1.23 -17.68
N MET A 81 -21.90 -0.81 -17.92
CA MET A 81 -21.32 0.40 -17.35
C MET A 81 -20.97 1.36 -18.49
N VAL A 82 -21.60 2.53 -18.51
CA VAL A 82 -21.30 3.61 -19.45
C VAL A 82 -20.43 4.64 -18.75
N ILE A 83 -19.18 4.76 -19.18
CA ILE A 83 -18.16 5.60 -18.53
C ILE A 83 -17.73 6.70 -19.49
N PRO A 84 -17.93 7.99 -19.15
CA PRO A 84 -17.40 9.10 -19.93
C PRO A 84 -15.87 9.03 -19.98
N LEU A 85 -15.26 9.17 -21.15
CA LEU A 85 -13.79 9.09 -21.30
C LEU A 85 -13.05 10.12 -20.43
N ARG A 86 -13.65 11.29 -20.20
CA ARG A 86 -13.12 12.33 -19.31
C ARG A 86 -13.04 11.93 -17.83
N SER A 87 -13.80 10.92 -17.42
CA SER A 87 -13.86 10.45 -16.02
C SER A 87 -12.83 9.37 -15.70
N ILE A 88 -12.09 8.90 -16.72
CA ILE A 88 -11.00 7.95 -16.54
C ILE A 88 -9.87 8.62 -15.76
N SER A 89 -9.54 8.07 -14.59
CA SER A 89 -8.52 8.61 -13.69
C SER A 89 -7.20 7.87 -13.76
N LEU A 90 -7.22 6.60 -14.13
CA LEU A 90 -6.01 5.80 -14.28
C LEU A 90 -6.21 4.72 -15.34
N ILE A 91 -5.17 4.51 -16.13
CA ILE A 91 -5.00 3.32 -16.95
C ILE A 91 -3.74 2.59 -16.48
N GLU A 92 -3.90 1.34 -16.05
CA GLU A 92 -2.83 0.42 -15.73
C GLU A 92 -2.72 -0.66 -16.82
N LEU A 93 -1.51 -0.89 -17.28
CA LEU A 93 -1.15 -1.99 -18.16
C LEU A 93 -0.26 -2.97 -17.41
N GLU A 94 -0.69 -4.23 -17.33
CA GLU A 94 0.04 -5.31 -16.68
C GLU A 94 0.43 -6.37 -17.70
N ARG A 95 1.71 -6.77 -17.67
CA ARG A 95 2.28 -7.82 -18.51
C ARG A 95 3.18 -8.73 -17.68
N ASN A 96 2.58 -9.76 -17.08
CA ASN A 96 3.29 -10.86 -16.42
C ASN A 96 3.87 -11.87 -17.43
N ILE A 97 4.60 -12.87 -16.94
CA ILE A 97 5.22 -13.91 -17.78
C ILE A 97 4.21 -14.60 -18.70
N ILE A 98 3.02 -14.96 -18.19
CA ILE A 98 1.96 -15.61 -18.97
C ILE A 98 1.53 -14.69 -20.12
N TYR A 99 1.24 -13.42 -19.83
CA TYR A 99 0.87 -12.44 -20.86
C TYR A 99 2.01 -12.17 -21.84
N ARG A 100 3.28 -12.29 -21.43
CA ARG A 100 4.42 -12.18 -22.35
C ARG A 100 4.43 -13.32 -23.37
N ILE A 101 4.28 -14.56 -22.90
CA ILE A 101 4.27 -15.76 -23.74
C ILE A 101 3.15 -15.67 -24.78
N PHE A 102 1.94 -15.33 -24.36
CA PHE A 102 0.78 -15.22 -25.26
C PHE A 102 0.67 -13.88 -26.02
N LYS A 103 1.67 -12.99 -25.90
CA LYS A 103 1.66 -11.63 -26.48
C LYS A 103 0.41 -10.81 -26.10
N LEU A 104 -0.07 -10.99 -24.88
CA LEU A 104 -1.21 -10.31 -24.27
C LEU A 104 -0.75 -9.16 -23.36
N ARG A 105 -1.70 -8.29 -23.04
CA ARG A 105 -1.60 -7.26 -21.99
C ARG A 105 -2.92 -7.23 -21.24
N LYS A 106 -2.88 -7.16 -19.92
CA LYS A 106 -4.04 -6.85 -19.10
C LYS A 106 -4.14 -5.34 -18.99
N ILE A 107 -5.27 -4.78 -19.36
CA ILE A 107 -5.61 -3.37 -19.16
C ILE A 107 -6.59 -3.28 -17.99
N LYS A 108 -6.27 -2.39 -17.05
CA LYS A 108 -7.13 -1.98 -15.97
C LYS A 108 -7.43 -0.49 -16.12
N ILE A 109 -8.71 -0.14 -16.17
CA ILE A 109 -9.16 1.25 -16.29
C ILE A 109 -9.97 1.57 -15.05
N ASP A 110 -9.50 2.56 -14.29
CA ASP A 110 -10.23 3.09 -13.15
C ASP A 110 -10.89 4.42 -13.56
N SER A 111 -12.13 4.59 -13.14
CA SER A 111 -12.88 5.84 -13.37
C SER A 111 -13.53 6.34 -12.08
N VAL A 112 -13.67 7.67 -12.02
CA VAL A 112 -14.28 8.37 -10.90
C VAL A 112 -15.75 8.58 -11.20
N TYR A 113 -16.61 7.94 -10.43
CA TYR A 113 -18.05 8.15 -10.52
C TYR A 113 -18.55 8.87 -9.25
N PRO A 114 -19.11 10.09 -9.35
CA PRO A 114 -19.54 10.88 -8.20
C PRO A 114 -20.64 10.22 -7.35
N SER A 115 -21.46 9.35 -7.94
CA SER A 115 -22.75 8.94 -7.34
C SER A 115 -22.84 7.47 -6.92
N SER A 116 -21.82 6.63 -7.16
CA SER A 116 -21.86 5.19 -6.84
C SER A 116 -20.98 4.86 -5.63
N LYS A 117 -21.46 3.96 -4.76
CA LYS A 117 -20.68 3.47 -3.61
C LYS A 117 -19.43 2.65 -4.02
N LYS A 118 -19.30 2.29 -5.30
CA LYS A 118 -18.20 1.52 -5.91
C LYS A 118 -17.64 2.27 -7.12
N ASN A 119 -16.32 2.46 -7.16
CA ASN A 119 -15.63 2.94 -8.38
C ASN A 119 -15.78 1.90 -9.49
N ALA A 120 -15.94 2.33 -10.74
CA ALA A 120 -15.94 1.41 -11.87
C ALA A 120 -14.50 1.05 -12.24
N GLU A 121 -14.15 -0.22 -12.01
CA GLU A 121 -12.87 -0.84 -12.36
C GLU A 121 -13.10 -1.83 -13.50
N ILE A 122 -12.53 -1.53 -14.67
CA ILE A 122 -12.63 -2.40 -15.85
C ILE A 122 -11.36 -3.21 -15.99
N ILE A 123 -11.47 -4.53 -16.17
CA ILE A 123 -10.30 -5.40 -16.37
C ILE A 123 -10.46 -6.26 -17.62
N MET A 124 -9.75 -5.88 -18.68
CA MET A 124 -9.69 -6.62 -19.95
C MET A 124 -8.29 -7.21 -20.19
N VAL A 125 -8.22 -8.33 -20.90
CA VAL A 125 -6.98 -8.92 -21.40
C VAL A 125 -7.06 -8.89 -22.92
N LEU A 126 -6.13 -8.20 -23.56
CA LEU A 126 -6.16 -7.92 -25.01
C LEU A 126 -4.80 -8.23 -25.64
N LYS A 127 -4.79 -8.53 -26.94
CA LYS A 127 -3.53 -8.59 -27.72
C LYS A 127 -2.98 -7.17 -27.92
N LYS A 128 -1.67 -7.05 -28.16
CA LYS A 128 -1.01 -5.75 -28.41
C LYS A 128 -1.72 -4.91 -29.50
N LYS A 129 -2.08 -5.51 -30.63
CA LYS A 129 -2.79 -4.85 -31.73
C LYS A 129 -4.20 -4.33 -31.38
N ASP A 130 -4.94 -5.11 -30.58
CA ASP A 130 -6.30 -4.76 -30.17
C ASP A 130 -6.25 -3.62 -29.14
N LEU A 131 -5.17 -3.61 -28.36
CA LEU A 131 -4.89 -2.56 -27.43
C LEU A 131 -4.52 -1.26 -28.15
N GLU A 132 -3.61 -1.29 -29.14
CA GLU A 132 -3.25 -0.13 -29.97
C GLU A 132 -4.46 0.48 -30.68
N SER A 133 -5.38 -0.34 -31.20
CA SER A 133 -6.63 0.11 -31.82
C SER A 133 -7.65 0.62 -30.81
N LEU A 134 -7.76 0.03 -29.62
CA LEU A 134 -8.55 0.59 -28.52
C LEU A 134 -8.07 2.01 -28.20
N TYR A 135 -6.75 2.22 -28.16
CA TYR A 135 -6.16 3.52 -27.85
C TYR A 135 -6.19 4.53 -29.00
N GLY A 136 -6.09 4.08 -30.26
CA GLY A 136 -6.22 4.95 -31.44
C GLY A 136 -7.60 5.59 -31.57
N ASN A 137 -8.64 4.96 -31.00
CA ASN A 137 -10.02 5.45 -30.97
C ASN A 137 -10.37 6.23 -29.70
N LEU A 138 -9.45 6.31 -28.74
CA LEU A 138 -9.57 7.20 -27.59
C LEU A 138 -9.07 8.60 -27.98
N SER A 139 -9.59 9.64 -27.31
CA SER A 139 -9.29 11.06 -27.62
C SER A 139 -7.80 11.34 -27.89
N TYR A 140 -7.45 12.38 -28.66
CA TYR A 140 -6.05 12.80 -28.90
C TYR A 140 -5.23 12.92 -27.59
N ARG A 141 -5.89 13.31 -26.49
CA ARG A 141 -5.37 13.29 -25.11
C ARG A 141 -4.81 11.91 -24.70
N MET A 142 -5.49 10.82 -25.04
CA MET A 142 -5.12 9.45 -24.69
C MET A 142 -4.11 8.79 -25.65
N ARG A 143 -3.91 9.29 -26.87
CA ARG A 143 -2.89 8.75 -27.80
C ARG A 143 -1.45 8.96 -27.31
N ASN A 144 -1.18 10.09 -26.64
CA ASN A 144 0.13 10.37 -26.02
C ASN A 144 0.44 9.47 -24.81
N LEU A 145 -0.55 8.71 -24.31
CA LEU A 145 -0.34 7.77 -23.21
C LEU A 145 0.57 6.60 -23.58
N ILE A 146 0.83 6.33 -24.87
CA ILE A 146 1.23 4.98 -25.30
C ILE A 146 2.27 4.93 -26.41
N HIS A 147 2.57 6.04 -27.10
CA HIS A 147 3.65 6.04 -28.09
C HIS A 147 4.97 5.60 -27.44
N ASP A 148 5.42 4.41 -27.86
CA ASP A 148 6.62 3.67 -27.44
C ASP A 148 7.81 4.04 -28.37
N GLU A 149 7.63 5.02 -29.27
CA GLU A 149 8.65 5.49 -30.22
C GLU A 149 9.21 6.84 -29.79
N ARG A 150 10.40 6.77 -29.19
CA ARG A 150 11.67 7.49 -29.47
C ARG A 150 11.70 8.90 -30.10
N GLU A 151 10.61 9.62 -30.30
CA GLU A 151 10.62 11.09 -30.38
C GLU A 151 10.17 11.65 -29.05
N ILE A 152 11.00 11.37 -28.05
CA ILE A 152 10.78 11.90 -26.73
C ILE A 152 11.37 13.31 -26.74
N ASN A 153 10.52 14.32 -26.89
CA ASN A 153 10.79 15.64 -26.30
C ASN A 153 10.76 15.44 -24.76
N GLN A 154 11.84 14.85 -24.22
CA GLN A 154 12.00 14.43 -22.83
C GLN A 154 11.96 15.64 -21.93
N THR A 155 10.83 15.89 -21.27
CA THR A 155 10.83 16.71 -20.07
C THR A 155 10.97 15.77 -18.86
N LEU A 156 12.21 15.32 -18.64
CA LEU A 156 12.75 14.81 -17.37
C LEU A 156 12.31 13.39 -16.96
N VAL A 157 13.25 12.44 -17.03
CA VAL A 157 13.09 11.04 -16.59
C VAL A 157 13.80 10.85 -15.26
N TYR A 158 13.10 10.31 -14.26
CA TYR A 158 13.72 9.90 -12.99
C TYR A 158 13.77 8.37 -12.87
N ASN A 159 14.96 7.86 -12.58
CA ASN A 159 15.23 6.44 -12.38
C ASN A 159 15.65 6.19 -10.93
N ILE A 160 15.23 5.07 -10.35
CA ILE A 160 15.74 4.65 -9.04
C ILE A 160 17.04 3.88 -9.18
N SER A 161 18.04 4.19 -8.36
CA SER A 161 19.29 3.44 -8.33
C SER A 161 19.13 2.09 -7.60
N ALA A 162 19.98 1.11 -7.94
CA ALA A 162 19.98 -0.20 -7.30
C ALA A 162 20.19 -0.11 -5.78
N VAL A 163 21.05 0.81 -5.32
CA VAL A 163 21.29 1.07 -3.89
C VAL A 163 20.01 1.50 -3.17
N HIS A 164 19.23 2.43 -3.76
CA HIS A 164 17.96 2.86 -3.18
C HIS A 164 16.93 1.72 -3.15
N LEU A 165 16.96 0.78 -4.10
CA LEU A 165 16.09 -0.39 -4.09
C LEU A 165 16.47 -1.40 -2.99
N ILE A 166 17.76 -1.62 -2.75
CA ILE A 166 18.22 -2.46 -1.64
C ILE A 166 17.81 -1.83 -0.31
N LEU A 167 18.04 -0.52 -0.14
CA LEU A 167 17.68 0.22 1.06
C LEU A 167 16.16 0.22 1.28
N LEU A 168 15.37 0.44 0.22
CA LEU A 168 13.91 0.28 0.25
C LEU A 168 13.50 -1.12 0.72
N SER A 169 14.20 -2.17 0.25
CA SER A 169 13.89 -3.54 0.63
C SER A 169 14.07 -3.77 2.13
N MET A 170 15.19 -3.28 2.68
CA MET A 170 15.51 -3.37 4.10
C MET A 170 14.47 -2.65 4.97
N LEU A 171 14.05 -1.47 4.55
CA LEU A 171 13.12 -0.63 5.29
C LEU A 171 11.67 -1.10 5.25
N ARG A 172 11.26 -1.76 4.17
CA ARG A 172 9.84 -2.04 3.90
C ARG A 172 9.37 -3.40 4.39
N ASN A 173 10.22 -4.41 4.33
CA ASN A 173 9.86 -5.80 4.67
C ASN A 173 10.18 -6.17 6.12
N ASN A 174 10.36 -5.19 7.02
CA ASN A 174 10.82 -5.44 8.39
C ASN A 174 12.10 -6.31 8.44
N ILE A 175 12.97 -6.22 7.41
CA ILE A 175 14.20 -7.03 7.33
C ILE A 175 15.08 -6.78 8.54
N LEU A 176 15.08 -5.54 9.06
CA LEU A 176 15.79 -5.20 10.29
C LEU A 176 15.29 -6.03 11.49
N LEU A 177 13.99 -6.29 11.60
CA LEU A 177 13.45 -7.19 12.63
C LEU A 177 13.90 -8.63 12.36
N GLY A 178 13.87 -9.08 11.11
CA GLY A 178 14.36 -10.41 10.72
C GLY A 178 15.83 -10.63 11.06
N ILE A 179 16.69 -9.64 10.82
CA ILE A 179 18.10 -9.65 11.22
C ILE A 179 18.23 -9.70 12.74
N GLY A 180 17.42 -8.93 13.47
CA GLY A 180 17.39 -8.97 14.93
C GLY A 180 16.99 -10.35 15.48
N VAL A 181 16.00 -11.00 14.86
CA VAL A 181 15.58 -12.37 15.21
C VAL A 181 16.69 -13.37 14.90
N LEU A 182 17.36 -13.27 13.74
CA LEU A 182 18.51 -14.13 13.41
C LEU A 182 19.68 -13.93 14.36
N TYR A 183 20.02 -12.68 14.69
CA TYR A 183 21.06 -12.39 15.66
C TYR A 183 20.72 -12.96 17.04
N SER A 184 19.47 -12.77 17.49
CA SER A 184 18.98 -13.33 18.75
C SER A 184 18.98 -14.86 18.73
N SER A 185 18.62 -15.50 17.61
CA SER A 185 18.59 -16.96 17.51
C SER A 185 20.00 -17.54 17.57
N ILE A 186 20.96 -16.96 16.84
CA ILE A 186 22.37 -17.36 16.86
C ILE A 186 22.98 -17.13 18.26
N HIS A 187 22.71 -15.98 18.87
CA HIS A 187 23.21 -15.68 20.22
C HIS A 187 22.61 -16.62 21.27
N PHE A 188 21.30 -16.92 21.17
CA PHE A 188 20.64 -17.88 22.03
C PHE A 188 21.19 -19.30 21.84
N MET A 189 21.43 -19.74 20.60
CA MET A 189 22.13 -21.00 20.31
C MET A 189 23.52 -21.04 20.94
N SER A 190 24.30 -19.96 20.80
CA SER A 190 25.63 -19.86 21.39
C SER A 190 25.57 -19.96 22.92
N LYS A 191 24.57 -19.32 23.54
CA LYS A 191 24.34 -19.39 24.99
C LYS A 191 23.89 -20.80 25.42
N ILE A 192 23.06 -21.49 24.63
CA ILE A 192 22.69 -22.89 24.92
C ILE A 192 23.91 -23.79 24.87
N TYR A 193 24.66 -23.70 23.77
CA TYR A 193 25.85 -24.51 23.55
C TYR A 193 26.92 -24.25 24.63
N LYS A 194 27.10 -22.98 25.04
CA LYS A 194 28.14 -22.58 26.00
C LYS A 194 27.74 -22.74 27.47
N GLY A 195 26.45 -22.76 27.82
CA GLY A 195 26.10 -22.70 29.24
C GLY A 195 24.63 -22.64 29.63
N LEU A 196 23.71 -23.31 28.92
CA LEU A 196 22.37 -23.50 29.51
C LEU A 196 22.28 -24.78 30.33
N ASN A 197 22.16 -24.52 31.63
CA ASN A 197 22.01 -25.39 32.78
C ASN A 197 20.76 -26.29 32.75
N GLN A 198 20.77 -27.21 33.71
CA GLN A 198 19.81 -28.25 34.07
C GLN A 198 18.30 -27.90 33.94
N GLU A 199 17.89 -26.63 33.91
CA GLU A 199 16.49 -26.16 33.84
C GLU A 199 15.81 -26.35 32.47
N LEU A 200 16.50 -26.09 31.36
CA LEU A 200 15.93 -26.38 30.03
C LEU A 200 15.80 -27.90 29.84
N ILE A 201 16.79 -28.65 30.35
CA ILE A 201 16.82 -30.11 30.29
C ILE A 201 15.70 -30.71 31.16
N SER A 202 15.43 -30.13 32.35
CA SER A 202 14.33 -30.58 33.22
C SER A 202 12.96 -30.25 32.63
N PHE A 203 12.79 -29.11 31.96
CA PHE A 203 11.55 -28.78 31.21
C PHE A 203 11.24 -29.84 30.14
N PHE A 204 12.22 -30.24 29.33
CA PHE A 204 12.02 -31.28 28.32
C PHE A 204 11.84 -32.68 28.92
N LYS A 205 12.54 -33.01 30.02
CA LYS A 205 12.34 -34.27 30.75
C LYS A 205 10.96 -34.41 31.39
N ASN A 206 10.33 -33.31 31.80
CA ASN A 206 8.99 -33.34 32.39
C ASN A 206 7.87 -33.46 31.34
N VAL A 207 8.18 -33.18 30.07
CA VAL A 207 7.24 -33.27 28.93
C VAL A 207 7.35 -34.61 28.21
N ILE A 208 8.53 -35.25 28.26
CA ILE A 208 8.81 -36.55 27.64
C ILE A 208 8.94 -37.57 28.78
N GLU A 209 7.93 -38.43 28.95
CA GLU A 209 7.97 -39.52 29.94
C GLU A 209 9.26 -40.34 29.87
N GLU A 210 9.68 -40.82 31.03
CA GLU A 210 11.01 -41.34 31.32
C GLU A 210 11.55 -42.37 30.30
N ASN A 211 12.86 -42.20 30.02
CA ASN A 211 13.82 -43.22 29.57
C ASN A 211 14.00 -43.56 28.09
N VAL A 212 13.34 -42.90 27.12
CA VAL A 212 13.56 -43.26 25.70
C VAL A 212 14.64 -42.40 25.01
N ILE A 213 14.86 -41.16 25.44
CA ILE A 213 15.70 -40.20 24.68
C ILE A 213 16.79 -39.62 25.59
N SER A 214 18.06 -39.76 25.17
CA SER A 214 19.20 -39.21 25.90
C SER A 214 19.17 -37.66 25.93
N ARG A 215 19.77 -37.05 26.96
CA ARG A 215 19.84 -35.59 27.11
C ARG A 215 20.47 -34.92 25.88
N ASP A 216 21.53 -35.53 25.35
CA ASP A 216 22.26 -35.02 24.20
C ASP A 216 21.43 -35.11 22.91
N THR A 217 20.59 -36.14 22.79
CA THR A 217 19.67 -36.29 21.66
C THR A 217 18.59 -35.19 21.67
N ILE A 218 18.00 -34.87 22.82
CA ILE A 218 17.00 -33.78 22.92
C ILE A 218 17.62 -32.43 22.58
N LEU A 219 18.82 -32.14 23.12
CA LEU A 219 19.55 -30.91 22.83
C LEU A 219 19.94 -30.82 21.34
N ALA A 220 20.37 -31.92 20.74
CA ALA A 220 20.69 -31.99 19.31
C ALA A 220 19.45 -31.77 18.43
N ILE A 221 18.29 -32.34 18.78
CA ILE A 221 17.02 -32.11 18.08
C ILE A 221 16.61 -30.64 18.17
N PHE A 222 16.68 -30.04 19.38
CA PHE A 222 16.32 -28.64 19.57
C PHE A 222 17.24 -27.69 18.80
N LEU A 223 18.56 -27.89 18.88
CA LEU A 223 19.54 -27.07 18.17
C LEU A 223 19.43 -27.23 16.65
N SER A 224 19.18 -28.44 16.15
CA SER A 224 18.97 -28.68 14.72
C SER A 224 17.67 -28.05 14.21
N ALA A 225 16.58 -28.11 14.99
CA ALA A 225 15.34 -27.42 14.67
C ALA A 225 15.52 -25.89 14.63
N LEU A 226 16.24 -25.32 15.60
CA LEU A 226 16.52 -23.88 15.67
C LEU A 226 17.47 -23.42 14.54
N PHE A 227 18.45 -24.26 14.18
CA PHE A 227 19.30 -24.04 13.02
C PHE A 227 18.52 -24.06 11.71
N LEU A 228 17.65 -25.06 11.52
CA LEU A 228 16.76 -25.15 10.36
C LEU A 228 15.80 -23.96 10.28
N PHE A 229 15.24 -23.54 11.40
CA PHE A 229 14.42 -22.33 11.49
C PHE A 229 15.22 -21.08 11.07
N SER A 230 16.46 -20.94 11.53
CA SER A 230 17.32 -19.81 11.17
C SER A 230 17.67 -19.80 9.67
N ILE A 231 17.92 -20.97 9.08
CA ILE A 231 18.12 -21.13 7.62
C ILE A 231 16.84 -20.72 6.86
N LEU A 232 15.68 -21.23 7.27
CA LEU A 232 14.41 -20.92 6.62
C LEU A 232 14.11 -19.41 6.68
N LEU A 233 14.36 -18.79 7.84
CA LEU A 233 14.21 -17.34 8.03
C LEU A 233 15.15 -16.58 7.08
N LEU A 234 16.42 -16.99 6.98
CA LEU A 234 17.38 -16.39 6.06
C LEU A 234 16.93 -16.49 4.60
N ILE A 235 16.42 -17.66 4.18
CA ILE A 235 15.85 -17.87 2.85
C ILE A 235 14.68 -16.91 2.60
N VAL A 236 13.74 -16.78 3.55
CA VAL A 236 12.61 -15.85 3.44
C VAL A 236 13.08 -14.40 3.31
N LEU A 237 14.10 -13.98 4.06
CA LEU A 237 14.65 -12.62 3.96
C LEU A 237 15.25 -12.36 2.57
N ILE A 238 16.04 -13.30 2.04
CA ILE A 238 16.64 -13.18 0.70
C ILE A 238 15.53 -13.07 -0.36
N PHE A 239 14.53 -13.95 -0.33
CA PHE A 239 13.41 -13.88 -1.26
C PHE A 239 12.61 -12.58 -1.12
N SER A 240 12.51 -12.02 0.08
CA SER A 240 11.85 -10.73 0.30
C SER A 240 12.58 -9.57 -0.40
N VAL A 241 13.92 -9.56 -0.40
CA VAL A 241 14.74 -8.57 -1.10
C VAL A 241 14.63 -8.76 -2.61
N LEU A 242 14.79 -10.00 -3.09
CA LEU A 242 14.66 -10.33 -4.50
C LEU A 242 13.27 -9.97 -5.05
N ALA A 243 12.21 -10.15 -4.26
CA ALA A 243 10.86 -9.77 -4.64
C ALA A 243 10.73 -8.25 -4.87
N ILE A 244 11.34 -7.41 -4.02
CA ILE A 244 11.31 -5.95 -4.18
C ILE A 244 12.17 -5.50 -5.36
N LEU A 245 13.37 -6.05 -5.51
CA LEU A 245 14.24 -5.79 -6.67
C LEU A 245 13.55 -6.16 -7.98
N SER A 246 12.92 -7.33 -8.04
CA SER A 246 12.14 -7.78 -9.20
C SER A 246 10.92 -6.91 -9.45
N LYS A 247 10.22 -6.47 -8.39
CA LYS A 247 9.05 -5.60 -8.48
C LYS A 247 9.39 -4.22 -9.05
N TYR A 248 10.44 -3.56 -8.57
CA TYR A 248 10.81 -2.20 -9.00
C TYR A 248 11.96 -2.16 -10.01
N TYR A 249 12.27 -3.29 -10.64
CA TYR A 249 13.28 -3.37 -11.68
C TYR A 249 12.98 -2.37 -12.81
N LYS A 250 14.00 -1.59 -13.22
CA LYS A 250 13.89 -0.51 -14.21
C LYS A 250 12.70 0.43 -13.96
N PHE A 251 12.49 0.81 -12.69
CA PHE A 251 11.48 1.82 -12.36
C PHE A 251 11.85 3.15 -13.01
N THR A 252 10.94 3.68 -13.82
CA THR A 252 11.03 4.99 -14.46
C THR A 252 9.76 5.78 -14.21
N ILE A 253 9.91 7.08 -14.02
CA ILE A 253 8.79 8.02 -13.97
C ILE A 253 9.14 9.24 -14.82
N TYR A 254 8.17 9.69 -15.61
CA TYR A 254 8.33 10.85 -16.47
C TYR A 254 6.99 11.53 -16.72
N ARG A 255 7.05 12.82 -17.02
CA ARG A 255 5.89 13.61 -17.42
C ARG A 255 5.84 13.69 -18.94
N ASN A 256 4.66 13.46 -19.50
CA ASN A 256 4.38 13.70 -20.91
C ASN A 256 3.16 14.62 -21.00
N ASN A 257 3.42 15.92 -21.21
CA ASN A 257 2.43 17.01 -21.23
C ASN A 257 1.48 16.96 -20.01
N ASN A 258 0.28 16.39 -20.19
CA ASN A 258 -0.80 16.35 -19.21
C ASN A 258 -0.87 15.03 -18.40
N TYR A 259 0.14 14.16 -18.54
CA TYR A 259 0.13 12.84 -17.93
C TYR A 259 1.43 12.51 -17.22
N LEU A 260 1.31 11.83 -16.09
CA LEU A 260 2.40 11.19 -15.37
C LEU A 260 2.43 9.71 -15.76
N LYS A 261 3.56 9.26 -16.31
CA LYS A 261 3.77 7.85 -16.64
C LYS A 261 4.74 7.21 -15.68
N VAL A 262 4.41 6.01 -15.23
CA VAL A 262 5.23 5.21 -14.31
C VAL A 262 5.36 3.81 -14.87
N GLU A 263 6.58 3.32 -15.04
CA GLU A 263 6.85 1.99 -15.59
C GLU A 263 7.82 1.23 -14.69
N TYR A 264 7.56 -0.05 -14.40
CA TYR A 264 8.47 -0.89 -13.63
C TYR A 264 8.18 -2.39 -13.77
N GLY A 265 9.15 -3.21 -13.35
CA GLY A 265 8.97 -4.64 -13.07
C GLY A 265 9.72 -5.57 -14.02
N LEU A 266 10.24 -6.66 -13.46
CA LEU A 266 10.96 -7.70 -14.21
C LEU A 266 10.02 -8.84 -14.63
N ILE A 267 9.43 -9.51 -13.64
CA ILE A 267 8.51 -10.65 -13.82
C ILE A 267 7.14 -10.17 -14.32
N THR A 268 6.62 -9.14 -13.65
CA THR A 268 5.36 -8.49 -14.01
C THR A 268 5.65 -7.04 -14.32
N ARG A 269 5.72 -6.72 -15.62
CA ARG A 269 5.85 -5.33 -16.06
C ARG A 269 4.53 -4.61 -15.86
N ARG A 270 4.58 -3.44 -15.24
CA ARG A 270 3.45 -2.55 -15.05
C ARG A 270 3.76 -1.18 -15.64
N SER A 271 2.77 -0.59 -16.27
CA SER A 271 2.79 0.78 -16.77
C SER A 271 1.52 1.48 -16.32
N TYR A 272 1.65 2.64 -15.68
CA TYR A 272 0.55 3.48 -15.22
C TYR A 272 0.56 4.77 -16.00
N SER A 273 -0.62 5.20 -16.39
CA SER A 273 -0.86 6.46 -17.09
C SER A 273 -1.89 7.26 -16.30
N ILE A 274 -1.44 8.34 -15.67
CA ILE A 274 -2.24 9.14 -14.75
C ILE A 274 -2.37 10.56 -15.31
N PRO A 275 -3.58 11.04 -15.63
CA PRO A 275 -3.80 12.45 -15.96
C PRO A 275 -3.46 13.33 -14.74
N MET A 276 -2.76 14.44 -14.96
CA MET A 276 -2.38 15.38 -13.88
C MET A 276 -3.60 15.95 -13.14
N GLU A 277 -4.70 16.17 -13.87
CA GLU A 277 -5.99 16.61 -13.31
C GLU A 277 -6.56 15.59 -12.32
N SER A 278 -6.35 14.30 -12.55
CA SER A 278 -6.85 13.20 -11.71
C SER A 278 -6.05 13.01 -10.41
N ILE A 279 -4.88 13.64 -10.28
CA ILE A 279 -4.12 13.67 -9.03
C ILE A 279 -4.77 14.70 -8.10
N HIS A 280 -5.33 14.24 -6.98
CA HIS A 280 -6.04 15.10 -6.02
C HIS A 280 -5.16 15.54 -4.85
N ALA A 281 -4.18 14.71 -4.51
CA ALA A 281 -3.19 15.00 -3.48
C ALA A 281 -1.87 14.24 -3.74
N VAL A 282 -0.78 14.76 -3.20
CA VAL A 282 0.53 14.08 -3.16
C VAL A 282 0.91 13.83 -1.71
N LYS A 283 1.12 12.57 -1.36
CA LYS A 283 1.54 12.11 -0.03
C LYS A 283 3.03 11.81 -0.04
N ILE A 284 3.73 12.28 0.98
CA ILE A 284 5.12 11.98 1.27
C ILE A 284 5.17 11.19 2.57
N GLU A 285 5.60 9.94 2.50
CA GLU A 285 5.67 9.04 3.65
C GLU A 285 7.11 8.80 4.11
N GLN A 286 7.30 8.81 5.43
CA GLN A 286 8.58 8.54 6.08
C GLN A 286 8.34 7.73 7.36
N ASN A 287 8.81 6.48 7.41
CA ASN A 287 8.92 5.73 8.67
C ASN A 287 10.04 6.34 9.56
N ILE A 288 10.24 5.84 10.77
CA ILE A 288 11.20 6.39 11.75
C ILE A 288 12.59 6.48 11.12
N ILE A 289 13.02 5.41 10.46
CA ILE A 289 14.35 5.32 9.84
C ILE A 289 14.46 6.36 8.71
N ASN A 290 13.44 6.48 7.85
CA ASN A 290 13.39 7.46 6.78
C ASN A 290 13.36 8.91 7.29
N GLN A 291 12.77 9.16 8.45
CA GLN A 291 12.80 10.48 9.08
C GLN A 291 14.21 10.86 9.54
N ILE A 292 14.96 9.89 10.11
CA ILE A 292 16.33 10.09 10.57
C ILE A 292 17.27 10.31 9.38
N PHE A 293 17.20 9.44 8.37
CA PHE A 293 18.10 9.49 7.21
C PHE A 293 17.60 10.39 6.06
N LYS A 294 16.47 11.09 6.25
CA LYS A 294 15.85 11.96 5.24
C LYS A 294 15.61 11.27 3.90
N PHE A 295 15.05 10.06 3.97
CA PHE A 295 14.48 9.40 2.81
C PHE A 295 12.98 9.68 2.71
N TYR A 296 12.47 9.71 1.49
CA TYR A 296 11.10 10.08 1.18
C TYR A 296 10.51 9.08 0.20
N THR A 297 9.30 8.63 0.51
CA THR A 297 8.47 7.86 -0.41
C THR A 297 7.35 8.75 -0.89
N ILE A 298 7.22 8.93 -2.20
CA ILE A 298 6.21 9.80 -2.80
C ILE A 298 5.05 8.93 -3.27
N LYS A 299 3.82 9.43 -3.13
CA LYS A 299 2.60 8.76 -3.56
C LYS A 299 1.61 9.77 -4.10
N CYS A 300 1.05 9.53 -5.27
CA CYS A 300 -0.07 10.31 -5.77
C CYS A 300 -1.38 9.67 -5.34
N CYS A 301 -2.31 10.50 -4.85
CA CYS A 301 -3.68 10.11 -4.57
C CYS A 301 -4.50 10.33 -5.83
N VAL A 302 -4.79 9.23 -6.51
CA VAL A 302 -5.63 9.18 -7.70
C VAL A 302 -6.88 8.39 -7.34
N VAL A 303 -8.04 9.00 -7.49
CA VAL A 303 -9.31 8.38 -7.12
C VAL A 303 -9.56 7.17 -8.03
N GLY A 304 -10.02 6.05 -7.46
CA GLY A 304 -10.20 4.80 -8.21
C GLY A 304 -9.11 3.75 -7.96
N TYR A 305 -7.86 4.20 -7.76
CA TYR A 305 -6.69 3.33 -7.67
C TYR A 305 -6.27 3.00 -6.23
N GLY A 306 -5.81 1.77 -5.96
CA GLY A 306 -5.34 1.34 -4.61
C GLY A 306 -6.35 0.57 -3.75
N ASN A 307 -7.49 0.14 -4.32
CA ASN A 307 -8.54 -0.61 -3.62
C ASN A 307 -8.11 -2.02 -3.18
N SER A 308 -7.05 -2.58 -3.76
CA SER A 308 -6.55 -3.90 -3.37
C SER A 308 -5.38 -3.77 -2.40
N ILE A 309 -5.41 -4.53 -1.31
CA ILE A 309 -4.38 -4.62 -0.25
C ILE A 309 -2.96 -4.94 -0.81
N LYS A 310 -2.85 -5.29 -2.10
CA LYS A 310 -1.62 -5.70 -2.79
C LYS A 310 -1.10 -4.71 -3.84
N GLU A 311 -1.90 -3.74 -4.26
CA GLU A 311 -1.46 -2.69 -5.18
C GLU A 311 -0.97 -1.51 -4.36
N ASP A 312 0.34 -1.45 -4.21
CA ASP A 312 0.96 -0.32 -3.52
C ASP A 312 0.72 0.95 -4.33
N GLU A 313 -0.09 1.86 -3.79
CA GLU A 313 -0.11 3.28 -4.15
C GLU A 313 1.31 3.85 -3.97
N LEU A 314 2.22 3.65 -4.91
CA LEU A 314 3.60 4.14 -4.81
C LEU A 314 4.00 4.82 -6.11
N ILE A 315 4.09 6.14 -6.06
CA ILE A 315 4.59 6.95 -7.16
C ILE A 315 5.88 7.60 -6.67
N PHE A 316 6.95 6.84 -6.86
CA PHE A 316 8.32 6.97 -6.38
C PHE A 316 8.65 6.29 -5.04
N PRO A 317 9.28 5.09 -5.07
CA PRO A 317 9.34 4.24 -3.90
C PRO A 317 10.34 4.71 -2.83
N LEU A 318 11.48 5.31 -3.21
CA LEU A 318 12.43 5.88 -2.24
C LEU A 318 13.39 6.88 -2.90
N CYS A 319 13.43 8.12 -2.41
CA CYS A 319 14.39 9.14 -2.83
C CYS A 319 14.98 9.88 -1.63
N ASN A 320 16.15 10.48 -1.81
CA ASN A 320 16.72 11.42 -0.85
C ASN A 320 16.07 12.81 -0.98
N GLU A 321 16.45 13.75 -0.11
CA GLU A 321 15.86 15.10 -0.10
C GLU A 321 16.01 15.83 -1.44
N LYS A 322 17.16 15.68 -2.11
CA LYS A 322 17.40 16.27 -3.44
C LYS A 322 16.45 15.68 -4.48
N GLY A 323 16.38 14.35 -4.56
CA GLY A 323 15.49 13.64 -5.49
C GLY A 323 14.02 13.96 -5.26
N TYR A 324 13.59 14.08 -4.00
CA TYR A 324 12.24 14.54 -3.65
C TYR A 324 11.94 15.94 -4.22
N ARG A 325 12.84 16.90 -4.01
CA ARG A 325 12.68 18.28 -4.51
C ARG A 325 12.69 18.31 -6.04
N ASP A 326 13.58 17.55 -6.67
CA ASP A 326 13.68 17.45 -8.13
C ASP A 326 12.40 16.85 -8.72
N ILE A 327 11.87 15.77 -8.12
CA ILE A 327 10.60 15.15 -8.55
C ILE A 327 9.45 16.13 -8.42
N LEU A 328 9.33 16.84 -7.29
CA LEU A 328 8.27 17.84 -7.13
C LEU A 328 8.39 18.97 -8.16
N LYS A 329 9.59 19.53 -8.33
CA LYS A 329 9.82 20.65 -9.23
C LYS A 329 9.63 20.30 -10.70
N ASN A 330 10.09 19.12 -11.10
CA ASN A 330 10.20 18.76 -12.51
C ASN A 330 9.00 17.95 -13.01
N LEU A 331 8.41 17.08 -12.17
CA LEU A 331 7.34 16.18 -12.60
C LEU A 331 5.95 16.68 -12.19
N ILE A 332 5.82 17.27 -11.00
CA ILE A 332 4.52 17.67 -10.43
C ILE A 332 4.60 19.06 -9.74
N PRO A 333 5.04 20.12 -10.47
CA PRO A 333 5.17 21.48 -9.92
C PRO A 333 3.86 22.03 -9.34
N GLU A 334 2.71 21.53 -9.79
CA GLU A 334 1.38 21.91 -9.28
C GLU A 334 1.17 21.54 -7.81
N PHE A 335 2.05 20.73 -7.23
CA PHE A 335 2.01 20.33 -5.82
C PHE A 335 3.12 20.98 -4.98
N ILE A 336 3.83 21.98 -5.52
CA ILE A 336 4.70 22.84 -4.73
C ILE A 336 3.83 23.75 -3.87
N PHE A 337 3.97 23.62 -2.56
CA PHE A 337 3.23 24.44 -1.62
C PHE A 337 3.94 25.76 -1.36
N GLU A 338 3.26 26.85 -1.70
CA GLU A 338 3.65 28.22 -1.37
C GLU A 338 2.55 28.83 -0.49
N GLY A 339 2.85 29.01 0.80
CA GLY A 339 1.88 29.49 1.78
C GLY A 339 2.42 29.44 3.20
N GLU A 340 1.65 29.94 4.15
CA GLU A 340 2.01 29.91 5.56
C GLU A 340 1.82 28.50 6.14
N VAL A 341 2.76 28.11 7.01
CA VAL A 341 2.72 26.81 7.71
C VAL A 341 2.68 27.03 9.21
N TYR A 342 1.54 26.67 9.80
CA TYR A 342 1.29 26.69 11.21
C TYR A 342 1.71 25.38 11.88
N ARG A 343 2.20 25.52 13.12
CA ARG A 343 2.67 24.42 13.97
C ARG A 343 2.16 24.62 15.40
N PRO A 344 1.99 23.55 16.19
CA PRO A 344 1.74 23.69 17.62
C PRO A 344 2.83 24.52 18.29
N GLU A 345 2.46 25.40 19.21
CA GLU A 345 3.43 26.22 19.92
C GLU A 345 4.24 25.39 20.93
N LYS A 346 5.47 25.84 21.24
CA LYS A 346 6.32 25.19 22.24
C LYS A 346 5.66 25.08 23.62
N LYS A 347 4.83 26.06 23.99
CA LYS A 347 4.10 26.07 25.27
C LYS A 347 3.06 24.95 25.37
N ASP A 348 2.55 24.46 24.25
CA ASP A 348 1.54 23.40 24.20
C ASP A 348 2.15 22.00 24.07
N LEU A 349 3.49 21.89 24.05
CA LEU A 349 4.23 20.63 24.00
C LEU A 349 3.74 19.65 25.08
N ARG A 350 3.58 20.11 26.32
CA ARG A 350 3.16 19.29 27.47
C ARG A 350 1.87 18.49 27.20
N ARG A 351 0.93 19.05 26.42
CA ARG A 351 -0.35 18.41 26.09
C ARG A 351 -0.21 17.17 25.21
N PHE A 352 0.88 17.04 24.47
CA PHE A 352 1.17 15.83 23.71
C PHE A 352 1.58 14.67 24.62
N PHE A 353 2.09 14.94 25.83
CA PHE A 353 2.69 13.93 26.71
C PHE A 353 1.80 13.51 27.89
N THR A 354 1.02 14.43 28.46
CA THR A 354 0.23 14.20 29.71
C THR A 354 -0.50 12.85 29.77
N ILE A 355 -1.49 12.64 28.90
CA ILE A 355 -2.31 11.40 28.92
C ILE A 355 -1.47 10.17 28.54
N PRO A 356 -0.68 10.17 27.44
CA PRO A 356 0.10 8.99 27.06
C PRO A 356 1.14 8.54 28.09
N ILE A 357 1.80 9.49 28.78
CA ILE A 357 2.77 9.15 29.83
C ILE A 357 2.05 8.54 31.04
N GLN A 358 0.91 9.09 31.46
CA GLN A 358 0.12 8.52 32.55
C GLN A 358 -0.31 7.08 32.24
N VAL A 359 -0.82 6.83 31.03
CA VAL A 359 -1.19 5.48 30.59
C VAL A 359 0.03 4.54 30.62
N ALA A 360 1.19 4.98 30.13
CA ALA A 360 2.41 4.19 30.18
C ALA A 360 2.85 3.86 31.62
N LEU A 361 2.81 4.83 32.52
CA LEU A 361 3.14 4.66 33.94
C LEU A 361 2.18 3.70 34.62
N TYR A 362 0.86 3.91 34.51
CA TYR A 362 -0.14 3.04 35.15
C TYR A 362 -0.09 1.61 34.60
N SER A 363 0.11 1.44 33.29
CA SER A 363 0.28 0.11 32.68
C SER A 363 1.53 -0.61 33.21
N SER A 364 2.62 0.14 33.42
CA SER A 364 3.88 -0.42 33.94
C SER A 364 3.79 -0.74 35.43
N ILE A 365 3.07 0.08 36.21
CA ILE A 365 2.77 -0.21 37.62
C ILE A 365 1.91 -1.48 37.73
N GLY A 366 0.86 -1.60 36.92
CA GLY A 366 0.01 -2.79 36.91
C GLY A 366 0.79 -4.06 36.56
N PHE A 367 1.72 -3.99 35.61
CA PHE A 367 2.61 -5.11 35.29
C PHE A 367 3.56 -5.44 36.43
N PHE A 368 4.20 -4.43 37.02
CA PHE A 368 5.09 -4.60 38.16
C PHE A 368 4.40 -5.30 39.33
N LEU A 369 3.15 -4.94 39.64
CA LEU A 369 2.38 -5.59 40.71
C LEU A 369 2.07 -7.07 40.42
N LEU A 370 2.02 -7.49 39.15
CA LEU A 370 1.72 -8.87 38.76
C LEU A 370 2.97 -9.77 38.69
N THR A 371 4.11 -9.21 38.28
CA THR A 371 5.32 -10.02 37.99
C THR A 371 6.55 -9.61 38.80
N ASN A 372 6.47 -8.54 39.58
CA ASN A 372 7.59 -7.92 40.31
C ASN A 372 8.76 -7.46 39.42
N GLU A 373 8.48 -7.15 38.15
CA GLU A 373 9.49 -6.79 37.13
C GLU A 373 9.34 -5.33 36.69
N ILE A 374 10.46 -4.60 36.60
CA ILE A 374 10.47 -3.15 36.31
C ILE A 374 10.78 -2.84 34.83
N TRP A 375 11.32 -3.80 34.08
CA TRP A 375 11.79 -3.57 32.71
C TRP A 375 10.74 -2.98 31.75
N PRO A 376 9.41 -3.23 31.85
CA PRO A 376 8.45 -2.59 30.96
C PRO A 376 8.34 -1.07 31.16
N LEU A 377 8.61 -0.58 32.37
CA LEU A 377 8.68 0.86 32.64
C LEU A 377 9.87 1.48 31.90
N LEU A 378 11.02 0.81 31.91
CA LEU A 378 12.24 1.26 31.23
C LEU A 378 12.08 1.32 29.71
N ILE A 379 11.18 0.54 29.13
CA ILE A 379 10.93 0.53 27.68
C ILE A 379 9.76 1.45 27.31
N SER A 380 8.63 1.34 28.00
CA SER A 380 7.40 2.02 27.61
C SER A 380 7.51 3.54 27.70
N VAL A 381 8.12 4.07 28.76
CA VAL A 381 8.23 5.53 28.96
C VAL A 381 9.10 6.19 27.87
N PRO A 382 10.33 5.72 27.57
CA PRO A 382 11.13 6.26 26.47
C PRO A 382 10.43 6.14 25.11
N VAL A 383 9.77 5.01 24.83
CA VAL A 383 9.02 4.81 23.59
C VAL A 383 7.90 5.85 23.44
N VAL A 384 7.14 6.11 24.51
CA VAL A 384 6.12 7.16 24.51
C VAL A 384 6.74 8.54 24.31
N ILE A 385 7.85 8.85 24.97
CA ILE A 385 8.54 10.14 24.81
C ILE A 385 8.98 10.35 23.35
N ILE A 386 9.60 9.35 22.73
CA ILE A 386 10.05 9.40 21.33
C ILE A 386 8.84 9.57 20.40
N GLU A 387 7.79 8.77 20.59
CA GLU A 387 6.60 8.82 19.74
C GLU A 387 5.91 10.20 19.82
N ARG A 388 5.78 10.77 21.03
CA ARG A 388 5.09 12.06 21.24
C ARG A 388 5.93 13.26 20.82
N THR A 389 7.25 13.21 20.99
CA THR A 389 8.16 14.24 20.43
C THR A 389 8.08 14.26 18.90
N LEU A 390 8.08 13.10 18.25
CA LEU A 390 7.89 12.98 16.81
C LEU A 390 6.51 13.49 16.39
N LEU A 391 5.44 13.13 17.10
CA LEU A 391 4.08 13.62 16.81
C LEU A 391 4.02 15.16 16.84
N TYR A 392 4.59 15.78 17.87
CA TYR A 392 4.65 17.24 17.99
C TYR A 392 5.42 17.87 16.82
N LYS A 393 6.64 17.37 16.52
CA LYS A 393 7.47 17.89 15.41
C LYS A 393 6.80 17.74 14.04
N ASN A 394 6.03 16.66 13.88
CA ASN A 394 5.40 16.32 12.62
C ASN A 394 4.05 16.99 12.41
N THR A 395 3.37 17.47 13.46
CA THR A 395 2.06 18.12 13.35
C THR A 395 2.22 19.52 12.74
N LYS A 396 1.78 19.68 11.49
CA LYS A 396 1.78 20.97 10.79
C LYS A 396 0.56 21.08 9.89
N ILE A 397 0.06 22.30 9.72
CA ILE A 397 -0.98 22.62 8.75
C ILE A 397 -0.59 23.90 8.03
N GLY A 398 -0.85 23.98 6.74
CA GLY A 398 -0.69 25.19 5.96
C GLY A 398 -1.75 25.24 4.87
N PHE A 399 -2.05 26.45 4.41
CA PHE A 399 -2.91 26.68 3.27
C PHE A 399 -2.26 27.78 2.42
N GLY A 400 -2.20 27.53 1.12
CA GLY A 400 -1.61 28.42 0.12
C GLY A 400 -2.69 28.94 -0.83
N LYS A 401 -2.31 29.29 -2.06
CA LYS A 401 -3.27 29.76 -3.06
C LYS A 401 -4.20 28.65 -3.56
N ASP A 402 -3.64 27.47 -3.87
CA ASP A 402 -4.36 26.35 -4.51
C ASP A 402 -4.23 25.01 -3.76
N LEU A 403 -3.43 24.97 -2.69
CA LEU A 403 -3.08 23.74 -1.95
C LEU A 403 -3.26 23.90 -0.44
N TYR A 404 -3.73 22.84 0.21
CA TYR A 404 -3.52 22.60 1.64
C TYR A 404 -2.23 21.78 1.84
N TYR A 405 -1.41 22.15 2.83
CA TYR A 405 -0.31 21.33 3.33
C TYR A 405 -0.66 20.77 4.70
N VAL A 406 -0.47 19.46 4.88
CA VAL A 406 -0.69 18.81 6.17
C VAL A 406 0.42 17.84 6.47
N SER A 407 1.05 17.94 7.64
CA SER A 407 1.99 16.95 8.16
C SER A 407 1.44 16.36 9.46
N TYR A 408 1.42 15.04 9.58
CA TYR A 408 0.85 14.32 10.74
C TYR A 408 1.48 12.93 10.92
N LYS A 409 1.08 12.26 12.02
CA LYS A 409 1.64 11.00 12.57
C LYS A 409 3.06 11.13 13.17
N SER A 410 3.37 10.23 14.08
CA SER A 410 4.64 10.14 14.81
C SER A 410 5.67 9.30 14.05
N LEU A 411 5.64 7.98 14.24
CA LEU A 411 6.64 7.04 13.73
C LEU A 411 6.60 6.92 12.20
N ASN A 412 5.42 7.02 11.61
CA ASN A 412 5.19 6.98 10.17
C ASN A 412 4.68 8.34 9.69
N ARG A 413 5.56 9.35 9.71
CA ARG A 413 5.26 10.71 9.27
C ARG A 413 4.65 10.70 7.87
N ARG A 414 3.55 11.43 7.73
CA ARG A 414 2.88 11.67 6.45
C ARG A 414 2.77 13.16 6.23
N GLN A 415 3.31 13.63 5.11
CA GLN A 415 3.06 14.98 4.61
C GLN A 415 2.14 14.86 3.40
N ILE A 416 1.15 15.72 3.27
CA ILE A 416 0.17 15.67 2.19
C ILE A 416 -0.02 17.07 1.64
N PHE A 417 0.11 17.19 0.33
CA PHE A 417 -0.23 18.37 -0.45
C PHE A 417 -1.57 18.08 -1.14
N ILE A 418 -2.64 18.76 -0.74
CA ILE A 418 -4.01 18.48 -1.18
C ILE A 418 -4.49 19.65 -2.02
N LYS A 419 -4.98 19.40 -3.24
CA LYS A 419 -5.64 20.46 -4.04
C LYS A 419 -6.84 21.02 -3.29
N ARG A 420 -7.05 22.34 -3.37
CA ARG A 420 -8.18 23.02 -2.72
C ARG A 420 -9.52 22.38 -3.10
N SER A 421 -9.72 22.12 -4.39
CA SER A 421 -10.92 21.47 -4.94
C SER A 421 -11.17 20.04 -4.44
N SER A 422 -10.16 19.39 -3.85
CA SER A 422 -10.28 18.04 -3.30
C SER A 422 -10.73 18.02 -1.84
N MET A 423 -10.76 19.16 -1.14
CA MET A 423 -11.16 19.19 0.27
C MET A 423 -12.67 19.02 0.39
N GLU A 424 -13.11 18.09 1.25
CA GLU A 424 -14.54 17.80 1.44
C GLU A 424 -15.09 18.37 2.75
N GLU A 425 -14.36 18.16 3.85
CA GLU A 425 -14.82 18.52 5.18
C GLU A 425 -13.65 18.90 6.09
N ILE A 426 -13.79 20.03 6.78
CA ILE A 426 -12.88 20.47 7.84
C ILE A 426 -13.68 20.56 9.13
N ARG A 427 -13.31 19.74 10.12
CA ARG A 427 -13.96 19.71 11.44
C ARG A 427 -12.95 20.02 12.53
N VAL A 428 -13.36 20.82 13.51
CA VAL A 428 -12.56 21.07 14.71
C VAL A 428 -13.29 20.52 15.93
N THR A 429 -12.52 19.93 16.83
CA THR A 429 -13.02 19.39 18.10
C THR A 429 -12.14 19.90 19.23
N SER A 430 -12.76 20.50 20.25
CA SER A 430 -12.06 21.06 21.40
C SER A 430 -12.74 20.61 22.69
N ASN A 431 -11.94 20.20 23.67
CA ASN A 431 -12.44 19.97 25.02
C ASN A 431 -12.41 21.28 25.85
N PRO A 432 -13.06 21.34 27.04
CA PRO A 432 -13.11 22.56 27.85
C PRO A 432 -11.73 23.20 28.16
N LEU A 433 -10.70 22.38 28.38
CA LEU A 433 -9.33 22.85 28.63
C LEU A 433 -8.64 23.43 27.37
N GLN A 434 -8.98 22.91 26.20
CA GLN A 434 -8.51 23.44 24.92
C GLN A 434 -9.23 24.75 24.57
N ILE A 435 -10.54 24.85 24.84
CA ILE A 435 -11.33 26.07 24.61
C ILE A 435 -10.76 27.26 25.41
N ARG A 436 -10.48 27.07 26.71
CA ARG A 436 -9.85 28.10 27.57
C ARG A 436 -8.52 28.63 27.04
N LYS A 437 -7.84 27.86 26.18
CA LYS A 437 -6.53 28.19 25.63
C LYS A 437 -6.58 28.46 24.12
N LYS A 438 -7.78 28.59 23.55
CA LYS A 438 -8.03 28.81 22.12
C LYS A 438 -7.37 27.76 21.21
N LEU A 439 -7.44 26.49 21.61
CA LEU A 439 -6.89 25.36 20.87
C LEU A 439 -7.98 24.40 20.40
N GLY A 440 -7.67 23.59 19.40
CA GLY A 440 -8.52 22.52 18.92
C GLY A 440 -7.75 21.40 18.20
N ASN A 441 -8.42 20.26 18.07
CA ASN A 441 -7.97 19.15 17.26
C ASN A 441 -8.69 19.21 15.90
N PHE A 442 -7.93 19.37 14.83
CA PHE A 442 -8.44 19.49 13.48
C PHE A 442 -8.57 18.11 12.86
N LYS A 443 -9.67 17.90 12.15
CA LYS A 443 -9.95 16.71 11.37
C LYS A 443 -10.26 17.15 9.95
N LEU A 444 -9.44 16.71 9.00
CA LEU A 444 -9.58 17.04 7.58
C LEU A 444 -9.99 15.80 6.82
N ARG A 445 -10.98 15.95 5.94
CA ARG A 445 -11.41 14.94 4.98
C ARG A 445 -11.31 15.52 3.59
N PHE A 446 -10.64 14.79 2.71
CA PHE A 446 -10.47 15.17 1.32
C PHE A 446 -10.78 13.96 0.45
N TYR A 447 -11.14 14.24 -0.79
CA TYR A 447 -11.46 13.25 -1.79
C TYR A 447 -10.25 12.36 -2.04
N SER A 448 -10.31 11.12 -1.54
CA SER A 448 -9.18 10.19 -1.55
C SER A 448 -9.60 8.72 -1.60
N GLN A 449 -8.67 7.89 -2.05
CA GLN A 449 -8.81 6.48 -2.45
C GLN A 449 -9.48 5.56 -1.42
N LYS A 450 -9.06 5.64 -0.15
CA LYS A 450 -9.67 4.87 0.93
C LYS A 450 -10.79 5.70 1.52
N LYS A 451 -12.03 5.23 1.34
CA LYS A 451 -13.17 5.69 2.15
C LYS A 451 -12.71 5.80 3.62
N LEU A 452 -12.76 7.02 4.15
CA LEU A 452 -12.93 7.35 5.58
C LEU A 452 -11.70 7.41 6.52
N ASP A 453 -10.49 7.75 6.06
CA ASP A 453 -9.42 8.12 7.00
C ASP A 453 -9.32 9.65 7.17
N TRP A 454 -9.90 10.14 8.25
CA TRP A 454 -9.72 11.52 8.72
C TRP A 454 -8.25 11.79 9.02
N ILE A 455 -7.69 12.85 8.44
CA ILE A 455 -6.40 13.39 8.90
C ILE A 455 -6.64 14.09 10.22
N LYS A 456 -6.00 13.63 11.30
CA LYS A 456 -6.17 14.19 12.65
C LYS A 456 -4.91 14.96 13.06
N LEU A 457 -5.06 16.25 13.32
CA LEU A 457 -4.03 17.13 13.87
C LEU A 457 -4.43 17.55 15.28
N LYS A 458 -3.46 17.56 16.21
CA LYS A 458 -3.74 17.83 17.62
C LYS A 458 -3.21 19.19 18.04
N ASN A 459 -3.94 19.83 18.96
CA ASN A 459 -3.49 21.01 19.71
C ASN A 459 -3.00 22.17 18.82
N LEU A 460 -3.78 22.53 17.80
CA LEU A 460 -3.55 23.71 16.95
C LEU A 460 -4.44 24.88 17.41
N LYS A 461 -4.04 26.12 17.13
CA LYS A 461 -4.84 27.31 17.44
C LYS A 461 -6.16 27.32 16.69
N LEU A 462 -7.22 27.79 17.34
CA LEU A 462 -8.53 27.97 16.71
C LEU A 462 -8.55 29.10 15.67
N GLU A 463 -7.69 30.11 15.80
CA GLU A 463 -7.54 31.18 14.80
C GLU A 463 -7.26 30.63 13.39
N ILE A 464 -6.49 29.53 13.31
CA ILE A 464 -6.19 28.83 12.05
C ILE A 464 -7.48 28.29 11.41
N TYR A 465 -8.45 27.85 12.22
CA TYR A 465 -9.74 27.39 11.70
C TYR A 465 -10.57 28.53 11.12
N ASP A 466 -10.52 29.71 11.74
CA ASP A 466 -11.24 30.89 11.25
C ASP A 466 -10.66 31.35 9.90
N GLU A 467 -9.33 31.28 9.74
CA GLU A 467 -8.66 31.52 8.46
C GLU A 467 -9.01 30.44 7.42
N LEU A 468 -8.99 29.17 7.80
CA LEU A 468 -9.39 28.06 6.93
C LEU A 468 -10.85 28.17 6.49
N LYS A 469 -11.75 28.69 7.34
CA LYS A 469 -13.16 28.91 7.01
C LYS A 469 -13.34 30.02 5.97
N LYS A 470 -12.53 31.08 6.03
CA LYS A 470 -12.51 32.12 4.99
C LYS A 470 -11.95 31.61 3.67
N TRP A 471 -11.09 30.61 3.74
CA TRP A 471 -10.43 30.02 2.58
C TRP A 471 -11.17 28.83 1.96
N ALA A 472 -12.01 28.11 2.71
CA ALA A 472 -12.87 27.05 2.20
C ALA A 472 -14.00 27.65 1.37
#